data_AF-A0A9E3VCT8-F1
#
_entry.id   AF-A0A9E3VCT8-F1
#
_cell.length_a   1.000
_cell.length_b   1.000
_cell.length_c   1.000
_cell.angle_alpha   90.00
_cell.angle_beta   90.00
_cell.angle_gamma   90.00
#
_symmetry.space_group_name_H-M   'P 1'
#
loop_
_entity.id
_entity.type
_entity.pdbx_description
1 polymer ?
#
loop_
_entity_poly.entity_id
_entity_poly.type
_entity_poly.pdbx_seq_one_letter_code
_entity_poly.pdbx_strand_id
1 'polypeptide(L)'
;MKTSMKMLVGAAVAMLAAGCSLGSTDVNVGHMPQDPQNPDPGIENPKPNNPDVTPTDPTQPTNPTNPTDPTNPTNPTTPTDPQPPPPPPPRCDMGRTYTGFAGTELHAGRVDNDLGLERGRVKPFSALTGEYPRVLGNTPAMLAGSDSTFGIVPARWSEEPQLSAISIYTAYRIAFQGCLTATANGAQYTSVPSNTTAETECRSWMKKFWSRQTDVSQAEVDACVKVAMVDTTKETDPKRRWAYTCASVLTSAGFMTY
;
A
#
# COMPACT_ATOMS: atom_id res chain seq x y z
N MET A 1 -5.38 21.47 -61.12
CA MET A 1 -6.58 21.06 -61.89
C MET A 1 -6.98 19.65 -61.44
N LYS A 2 -8.26 19.46 -61.07
CA LYS A 2 -8.98 18.22 -60.69
C LYS A 2 -8.57 17.64 -59.33
N THR A 3 -9.26 17.81 -58.19
CA THR A 3 -10.69 17.77 -57.79
C THR A 3 -11.40 16.43 -58.03
N SER A 4 -11.74 15.73 -56.94
CA SER A 4 -12.85 14.77 -56.74
C SER A 4 -12.80 14.37 -55.24
N MET A 5 -13.63 14.83 -54.29
CA MET A 5 -15.09 15.01 -54.19
C MET A 5 -15.87 13.70 -54.40
N LYS A 6 -16.12 12.98 -53.31
CA LYS A 6 -17.28 12.08 -53.15
C LYS A 6 -17.87 12.22 -51.75
N MET A 7 -19.05 12.84 -51.70
CA MET A 7 -20.04 12.77 -50.63
C MET A 7 -20.73 11.40 -50.61
N LEU A 8 -21.13 10.97 -49.41
CA LEU A 8 -22.31 10.13 -49.06
C LEU A 8 -22.36 10.18 -47.52
N VAL A 9 -23.12 11.06 -46.85
CA VAL A 9 -24.59 11.10 -46.63
C VAL A 9 -25.22 9.74 -46.32
N GLY A 10 -25.59 9.57 -45.04
CA GLY A 10 -26.85 8.94 -44.65
C GLY A 10 -26.77 7.55 -44.01
N ALA A 11 -26.88 7.49 -42.67
CA ALA A 11 -27.85 6.64 -41.96
C ALA A 11 -27.74 6.88 -40.46
N ALA A 12 -28.67 7.69 -39.94
CA ALA A 12 -29.01 7.69 -38.53
C ALA A 12 -29.82 6.43 -38.24
N VAL A 13 -29.37 5.61 -37.28
CA VAL A 13 -30.23 4.64 -36.60
C VAL A 13 -30.11 4.92 -35.11
N ALA A 14 -31.18 5.52 -34.59
CA ALA A 14 -31.48 5.55 -33.18
C ALA A 14 -31.89 4.13 -32.74
N MET A 15 -31.25 3.60 -31.70
CA MET A 15 -31.85 2.58 -30.84
C MET A 15 -31.94 3.16 -29.43
N LEU A 16 -33.19 3.45 -29.06
CA LEU A 16 -33.62 3.73 -27.70
C LEU A 16 -33.64 2.43 -26.86
N ALA A 17 -33.27 2.63 -25.59
CA ALA A 17 -33.82 1.99 -24.39
C ALA A 17 -33.54 0.50 -24.11
N ALA A 18 -32.68 0.28 -23.11
CA ALA A 18 -33.03 -0.56 -21.96
C ALA A 18 -32.37 0.05 -20.72
N GLY A 19 -33.21 0.63 -19.85
CA GLY A 19 -32.78 1.20 -18.59
C GLY A 19 -32.44 0.10 -17.58
N CYS A 20 -31.30 0.27 -16.91
CA CYS A 20 -31.18 -0.13 -15.51
C CYS A 20 -31.12 1.18 -14.71
N SER A 21 -32.31 1.59 -14.26
CA SER A 21 -32.47 2.54 -13.18
C SER A 21 -31.63 2.05 -11.99
N LEU A 22 -30.55 2.75 -11.65
CA LEU A 22 -29.96 2.63 -10.32
C LEU A 22 -30.97 3.29 -9.39
N GLY A 23 -31.87 2.45 -8.86
CA GLY A 23 -32.85 2.85 -7.88
C GLY A 23 -32.16 3.49 -6.69
N SER A 24 -32.60 4.70 -6.37
CA SER A 24 -32.51 5.22 -5.02
C SER A 24 -33.12 4.19 -4.08
N THR A 25 -32.28 3.56 -3.27
CA THR A 25 -32.71 3.10 -1.95
C THR A 25 -32.32 4.20 -0.99
N ASP A 26 -33.29 5.06 -0.67
CA ASP A 26 -33.34 5.77 0.58
C ASP A 26 -33.17 4.74 1.71
N VAL A 27 -31.95 4.64 2.25
CA VAL A 27 -31.75 3.96 3.51
C VAL A 27 -32.20 4.95 4.58
N ASN A 28 -33.45 4.78 5.00
CA ASN A 28 -33.97 5.37 6.22
C ASN A 28 -33.11 4.85 7.38
N VAL A 29 -32.18 5.68 7.87
CA VAL A 29 -31.36 5.41 9.05
C VAL A 29 -32.30 5.48 10.26
N GLY A 30 -32.99 4.37 10.51
CA GLY A 30 -33.76 4.15 11.72
C GLY A 30 -32.84 4.14 12.92
N HIS A 31 -32.97 5.19 13.75
CA HIS A 31 -32.79 5.21 15.20
C HIS A 31 -32.07 3.99 15.81
N MET A 32 -30.75 4.12 16.00
CA MET A 32 -30.06 3.29 16.97
C MET A 32 -30.36 3.83 18.39
N PRO A 33 -30.67 2.96 19.36
CA PRO A 33 -30.74 3.35 20.77
C PRO A 33 -29.39 3.93 21.21
N GLN A 34 -29.42 5.03 21.96
CA GLN A 34 -28.24 5.56 22.62
C GLN A 34 -27.83 4.61 23.74
N ASP A 35 -26.64 4.02 23.63
CA ASP A 35 -26.00 3.31 24.74
C ASP A 35 -25.23 4.34 25.60
N PRO A 36 -25.20 4.20 26.95
CA PRO A 36 -24.78 5.24 27.87
C PRO A 36 -23.31 5.67 27.75
N GLN A 37 -23.10 6.97 28.02
CA GLN A 37 -21.81 7.63 28.20
C GLN A 37 -20.87 6.82 29.09
N ASN A 38 -19.71 6.43 28.55
CA ASN A 38 -18.57 6.02 29.36
C ASN A 38 -17.64 7.24 29.53
N PRO A 39 -17.43 7.75 30.76
CA PRO A 39 -16.64 8.96 30.98
C PRO A 39 -15.14 8.70 30.78
N ASP A 40 -14.53 9.63 30.04
CA ASP A 40 -13.10 9.79 29.79
C ASP A 40 -12.31 9.98 31.10
N PRO A 41 -11.29 9.15 31.43
CA PRO A 41 -10.38 9.46 32.51
C PRO A 41 -9.32 10.44 31.99
N GLY A 42 -9.62 11.74 32.16
CA GLY A 42 -8.70 12.83 31.92
C GLY A 42 -7.36 12.64 32.66
N ILE A 43 -6.26 12.78 31.92
CA ILE A 43 -4.92 12.83 32.48
C ILE A 43 -4.70 14.25 33.04
N GLU A 44 -4.79 14.37 34.36
CA GLU A 44 -4.42 15.57 35.10
C GLU A 44 -2.93 15.53 35.45
N ASN A 45 -2.18 16.58 35.07
CA ASN A 45 -0.76 16.75 35.39
C ASN A 45 -0.53 16.89 36.90
N PRO A 46 0.36 16.12 37.55
CA PRO A 46 0.71 16.37 38.93
C PRO A 46 1.68 17.55 39.07
N LYS A 47 1.26 18.49 39.92
CA LYS A 47 2.01 19.62 40.51
C LYS A 47 3.32 19.17 41.17
N PRO A 48 4.42 19.95 41.10
CA PRO A 48 5.65 19.61 41.81
C PRO A 48 5.50 19.94 43.31
N ASN A 49 5.57 18.91 44.15
CA ASN A 49 5.75 19.05 45.59
C ASN A 49 7.24 18.90 45.92
N ASN A 50 7.80 19.95 46.51
CA ASN A 50 9.15 20.01 47.05
C ASN A 50 9.23 19.23 48.36
N PRO A 51 10.11 18.22 48.51
CA PRO A 51 10.49 17.73 49.83
C PRO A 51 11.69 18.53 50.35
N ASP A 52 11.48 19.15 51.49
CA ASP A 52 12.51 19.65 52.40
C ASP A 52 13.46 18.50 52.75
N VAL A 53 14.77 18.67 52.48
CA VAL A 53 15.80 17.65 52.75
C VAL A 53 16.74 18.20 53.82
N THR A 54 16.53 17.79 55.06
CA THR A 54 17.51 18.00 56.14
C THR A 54 18.69 17.04 55.95
N PRO A 55 19.95 17.51 55.99
CA PRO A 55 21.12 16.64 55.85
C PRO A 55 21.23 15.69 57.06
N THR A 56 21.38 14.39 56.80
CA THR A 56 21.77 13.41 57.82
C THR A 56 23.29 13.26 57.82
N ASP A 57 23.90 13.30 59.01
CA ASP A 57 25.35 13.22 59.26
C ASP A 57 25.96 11.90 58.73
N PRO A 58 27.12 11.90 58.05
CA PRO A 58 27.74 10.68 57.57
C PRO A 58 28.17 9.73 58.71
N THR A 59 27.79 8.47 58.57
CA THR A 59 28.28 7.38 59.43
C THR A 59 29.74 7.06 59.09
N GLN A 60 30.56 6.87 60.13
CA GLN A 60 31.98 6.51 59.99
C GLN A 60 32.17 5.18 59.23
N PRO A 61 33.23 5.05 58.41
CA PRO A 61 33.52 3.80 57.72
C PRO A 61 33.97 2.73 58.72
N THR A 62 33.41 1.53 58.57
CA THR A 62 33.89 0.33 59.27
C THR A 62 35.13 -0.22 58.57
N ASN A 63 36.08 -0.73 59.36
CA ASN A 63 37.33 -1.31 58.86
C ASN A 63 37.07 -2.52 57.93
N PRO A 64 37.87 -2.71 56.88
CA PRO A 64 37.71 -3.84 55.97
C PRO A 64 38.01 -5.16 56.69
N THR A 65 37.16 -6.16 56.44
CA THR A 65 37.37 -7.53 56.91
C THR A 65 38.44 -8.20 56.05
N ASN A 66 39.32 -8.98 56.68
CA ASN A 66 40.42 -9.69 56.01
C ASN A 66 39.86 -10.67 54.94
N PRO A 67 40.49 -10.81 53.76
CA PRO A 67 39.98 -11.69 52.71
C PRO A 67 40.01 -13.15 53.16
N THR A 68 38.93 -13.87 52.85
CA THR A 68 38.83 -15.32 53.06
C THR A 68 39.61 -16.03 51.95
N ASP A 69 40.34 -17.08 52.34
CA ASP A 69 41.15 -17.92 51.44
C ASP A 69 40.27 -18.53 50.32
N PRO A 70 40.70 -18.54 49.05
CA PRO A 70 39.88 -19.06 47.96
C PRO A 70 39.63 -20.57 48.14
N THR A 71 38.38 -20.97 47.97
CA THR A 71 38.00 -22.38 47.90
C THR A 71 38.51 -23.00 46.60
N ASN A 72 39.01 -24.24 46.71
CA ASN A 72 39.56 -25.01 45.60
C ASN A 72 38.48 -25.20 44.50
N PRO A 73 38.79 -25.05 43.19
CA PRO A 73 37.78 -25.17 42.16
C PRO A 73 37.19 -26.57 42.07
N THR A 74 35.86 -26.65 41.99
CA THR A 74 35.13 -27.88 41.73
C THR A 74 35.43 -28.36 40.31
N ASN A 75 35.63 -29.67 40.13
CA ASN A 75 35.85 -30.25 38.80
C ASN A 75 34.71 -29.89 37.82
N PRO A 76 35.02 -29.61 36.54
CA PRO A 76 34.01 -29.28 35.56
C PRO A 76 33.07 -30.46 35.33
N THR A 77 31.77 -30.19 35.38
CA THR A 77 30.73 -31.13 34.97
C THR A 77 30.82 -31.37 33.47
N THR A 78 30.71 -32.64 33.07
CA THR A 78 30.67 -33.07 31.66
C THR A 78 29.56 -32.33 30.91
N PRO A 79 29.80 -31.79 29.70
CA PRO A 79 28.76 -31.12 28.94
C PRO A 79 27.60 -32.08 28.65
N THR A 80 26.38 -31.67 29.02
CA THR A 80 25.17 -32.36 28.59
C THR A 80 25.06 -32.23 27.08
N ASP A 81 24.81 -33.35 26.39
CA ASP A 81 24.62 -33.40 24.94
C ASP A 81 23.54 -32.38 24.51
N PRO A 82 23.73 -31.61 23.42
CA PRO A 82 22.74 -30.63 22.98
C PRO A 82 21.40 -31.32 22.77
N GLN A 83 20.38 -30.83 23.49
CA GLN A 83 19.02 -31.30 23.27
C GLN A 83 18.65 -31.05 21.80
N PRO A 84 18.01 -32.00 21.10
CA PRO A 84 17.52 -31.77 19.75
C PRO A 84 16.63 -30.51 19.73
N PRO A 85 16.69 -29.73 18.63
CA PRO A 85 15.88 -28.53 18.51
C PRO A 85 14.42 -28.88 18.73
N PRO A 86 13.65 -28.02 19.41
CA PRO A 86 12.23 -28.24 19.59
C PRO A 86 11.57 -28.40 18.21
N PRO A 87 10.55 -29.28 18.09
CA PRO A 87 9.81 -29.41 16.84
C PRO A 87 9.28 -28.04 16.43
N PRO A 88 9.24 -27.75 15.11
CA PRO A 88 8.67 -26.51 14.63
C PRO A 88 7.26 -26.33 15.21
N PRO A 89 6.85 -25.09 15.54
CA PRO A 89 5.51 -24.85 16.06
C PRO A 89 4.48 -25.47 15.13
N PRO A 90 3.38 -26.05 15.66
CA PRO A 90 2.32 -26.60 14.84
C PRO A 90 1.87 -25.53 13.86
N ARG A 91 2.25 -25.69 12.59
CA ARG A 91 1.70 -24.90 11.51
C ARG A 91 0.22 -25.28 11.48
N CYS A 92 -0.66 -24.29 11.53
CA CYS A 92 -2.06 -24.54 11.26
C CYS A 92 -2.14 -25.31 9.95
N ASP A 93 -2.67 -26.53 9.98
CA ASP A 93 -2.97 -27.27 8.77
C ASP A 93 -3.72 -26.31 7.85
N MET A 94 -3.15 -26.12 6.67
CA MET A 94 -3.40 -24.99 5.77
C MET A 94 -4.91 -24.72 5.67
N GLY A 95 -5.29 -23.45 5.83
CA GLY A 95 -6.67 -23.01 5.64
C GLY A 95 -7.23 -23.50 4.31
N ARG A 96 -8.55 -23.72 4.27
CA ARG A 96 -9.29 -24.28 3.11
C ARG A 96 -8.67 -23.87 1.78
N THR A 97 -8.23 -24.86 1.01
CA THR A 97 -7.64 -24.66 -0.31
C THR A 97 -8.72 -24.26 -1.30
N TYR A 98 -8.57 -23.07 -1.90
CA TYR A 98 -9.45 -22.61 -2.97
C TYR A 98 -8.74 -22.75 -4.32
N THR A 99 -9.37 -23.47 -5.23
CA THR A 99 -8.91 -23.64 -6.61
C THR A 99 -9.38 -22.46 -7.45
N GLY A 100 -8.45 -21.79 -8.14
CA GLY A 100 -8.74 -20.65 -9.01
C GLY A 100 -9.10 -21.07 -10.44
N PHE A 101 -9.19 -20.09 -11.34
CA PHE A 101 -9.40 -20.36 -12.76
C PHE A 101 -8.27 -21.23 -13.34
N ALA A 102 -8.64 -22.16 -14.23
CA ALA A 102 -7.79 -23.22 -14.81
C ALA A 102 -7.33 -24.33 -13.85
N GLY A 103 -7.94 -24.47 -12.67
CA GLY A 103 -7.67 -25.58 -11.75
C GLY A 103 -6.36 -25.44 -10.95
N THR A 104 -5.69 -24.30 -11.07
CA THR A 104 -4.51 -23.98 -10.26
C THR A 104 -4.95 -23.54 -8.87
N GLU A 105 -4.38 -24.17 -7.85
CA GLU A 105 -4.62 -23.75 -6.48
C GLU A 105 -4.08 -22.33 -6.26
N LEU A 106 -4.85 -21.46 -5.59
CA LEU A 106 -4.46 -20.06 -5.42
C LEU A 106 -3.16 -19.85 -4.64
N HIS A 107 -2.68 -20.90 -3.96
CA HIS A 107 -1.43 -20.93 -3.20
C HIS A 107 -0.30 -21.67 -3.93
N ALA A 108 -0.57 -22.33 -5.07
CA ALA A 108 0.47 -22.99 -5.85
C ALA A 108 1.48 -21.96 -6.35
N GLY A 109 2.73 -22.07 -5.90
CA GLY A 109 3.82 -21.16 -6.22
C GLY A 109 3.99 -19.96 -5.28
N ARG A 110 3.20 -19.84 -4.21
CA ARG A 110 3.48 -18.86 -3.14
C ARG A 110 4.53 -19.45 -2.20
N VAL A 111 5.70 -18.83 -2.12
CA VAL A 111 6.71 -19.16 -1.10
C VAL A 111 6.22 -18.61 0.24
N ASP A 112 6.16 -19.46 1.26
CA ASP A 112 5.94 -19.02 2.63
C ASP A 112 7.07 -18.06 3.03
N ASN A 113 6.73 -16.82 3.35
CA ASN A 113 7.67 -15.83 3.84
C ASN A 113 7.66 -15.80 5.38
N ASP A 114 8.80 -15.45 5.97
CA ASP A 114 8.91 -15.26 7.42
C ASP A 114 7.92 -14.19 7.93
N LEU A 115 7.41 -14.40 9.14
CA LEU A 115 6.56 -13.44 9.85
C LEU A 115 7.30 -12.09 9.95
N GLY A 116 6.82 -11.07 9.25
CA GLY A 116 7.43 -9.73 9.20
C GLY A 116 8.01 -9.34 7.84
N LEU A 117 8.10 -10.26 6.88
CA LEU A 117 8.27 -9.93 5.47
C LEU A 117 6.88 -9.62 4.89
N GLU A 118 6.65 -8.34 4.60
CA GLU A 118 5.38 -7.75 4.16
C GLU A 118 4.58 -8.67 3.23
N ARG A 119 3.44 -9.18 3.72
CA ARG A 119 2.43 -9.84 2.89
C ARG A 119 1.70 -8.77 2.08
N GLY A 120 2.36 -8.19 1.06
CA GLY A 120 1.78 -7.26 0.08
C GLY A 120 0.66 -6.37 0.62
N ARG A 121 0.86 -5.78 1.80
CA ARG A 121 -0.21 -5.05 2.49
C ARG A 121 -0.41 -3.76 1.71
N VAL A 122 -1.65 -3.48 1.32
CA VAL A 122 -1.91 -2.23 0.63
C VAL A 122 -1.75 -1.05 1.57
N LYS A 123 -1.10 -0.03 1.05
CA LYS A 123 -0.83 1.22 1.74
C LYS A 123 -2.15 1.86 2.19
N PRO A 124 -2.31 2.18 3.48
CA PRO A 124 -3.47 2.90 3.97
C PRO A 124 -3.48 4.34 3.44
N PHE A 125 -4.61 5.02 3.62
CA PHE A 125 -4.75 6.43 3.25
C PHE A 125 -3.60 7.31 3.76
N SER A 126 -3.22 7.14 5.04
CA SER A 126 -2.15 7.90 5.68
C SER A 126 -0.76 7.72 5.04
N ALA A 127 -0.50 6.59 4.38
CA ALA A 127 0.72 6.40 3.62
C ALA A 127 0.60 7.04 2.23
N LEU A 128 -0.56 6.90 1.58
CA LEU A 128 -0.82 7.47 0.25
C LEU A 128 -0.72 9.00 0.24
N THR A 129 -1.08 9.69 1.33
CA THR A 129 -0.96 11.15 1.47
C THR A 129 0.48 11.65 1.37
N GLY A 130 1.47 10.87 1.79
CA GLY A 130 2.89 11.18 1.61
C GLY A 130 3.46 10.66 0.29
N GLU A 131 3.00 9.49 -0.16
CA GLU A 131 3.55 8.81 -1.33
C GLU A 131 3.17 9.48 -2.66
N TYR A 132 1.93 9.94 -2.83
CA TYR A 132 1.53 10.62 -4.08
C TYR A 132 2.34 11.90 -4.35
N PRO A 133 2.52 12.82 -3.38
CA PRO A 133 3.41 13.97 -3.55
C PRO A 133 4.87 13.58 -3.82
N ARG A 134 5.39 12.55 -3.15
CA ARG A 134 6.76 12.05 -3.36
C ARG A 134 6.99 11.66 -4.83
N VAL A 135 6.06 10.90 -5.40
CA VAL A 135 6.24 10.30 -6.73
C VAL A 135 5.80 11.19 -7.87
N LEU A 136 4.73 11.98 -7.69
CA LEU A 136 4.18 12.86 -8.72
C LEU A 136 4.69 14.30 -8.64
N GLY A 137 5.23 14.72 -7.48
CA GLY A 137 5.53 16.13 -7.22
C GLY A 137 4.28 17.00 -7.06
N ASN A 138 3.09 16.38 -6.95
CA ASN A 138 1.82 17.05 -6.72
C ASN A 138 0.91 16.18 -5.84
N THR A 139 -0.05 16.82 -5.19
CA THR A 139 -1.08 16.13 -4.39
C THR A 139 -2.37 16.07 -5.21
N PRO A 140 -2.84 14.89 -5.63
CA PRO A 140 -4.10 14.78 -6.35
C PRO A 140 -5.27 15.23 -5.46
N ALA A 141 -6.03 16.23 -5.89
CA ALA A 141 -7.18 16.76 -5.13
C ALA A 141 -8.21 15.69 -4.70
N MET A 142 -8.41 14.65 -5.51
CA MET A 142 -9.32 13.55 -5.20
C MET A 142 -8.90 12.75 -3.96
N LEU A 143 -7.62 12.82 -3.57
CA LEU A 143 -7.10 12.10 -2.41
C LEU A 143 -7.80 12.56 -1.13
N ALA A 144 -7.99 13.86 -0.92
CA ALA A 144 -8.54 14.40 0.33
C ALA A 144 -9.93 13.86 0.70
N GLY A 145 -10.74 13.45 -0.29
CA GLY A 145 -12.08 12.87 -0.09
C GLY A 145 -12.13 11.34 -0.07
N SER A 146 -10.99 10.64 -0.12
CA SER A 146 -10.92 9.19 -0.34
C SER A 146 -10.51 8.37 0.88
N ASP A 147 -10.37 9.00 2.05
CA ASP A 147 -9.95 8.34 3.30
C ASP A 147 -10.80 7.11 3.65
N SER A 148 -12.13 7.28 3.63
CA SER A 148 -13.10 6.20 3.88
C SER A 148 -13.02 5.03 2.89
N THR A 149 -12.34 5.21 1.75
CA THR A 149 -12.19 4.18 0.70
C THR A 149 -10.93 3.32 0.88
N PHE A 150 -9.89 3.83 1.52
CA PHE A 150 -8.59 3.14 1.68
C PHE A 150 -8.41 2.41 3.01
N GLY A 151 -9.53 1.99 3.59
CA GLY A 151 -9.56 1.15 4.78
C GLY A 151 -9.30 1.94 6.06
N ILE A 152 -10.20 1.74 7.01
CA ILE A 152 -9.96 2.00 8.43
C ILE A 152 -8.85 1.03 8.89
N VAL A 153 -7.94 1.48 9.75
CA VAL A 153 -6.90 0.62 10.35
C VAL A 153 -7.60 -0.59 10.99
N PRO A 154 -7.26 -1.84 10.63
CA PRO A 154 -7.90 -3.02 11.22
C PRO A 154 -7.76 -2.97 12.74
N ALA A 155 -8.83 -3.30 13.46
CA ALA A 155 -8.86 -3.20 14.92
C ALA A 155 -7.85 -4.17 15.58
N ARG A 156 -7.39 -5.19 14.83
CA ARG A 156 -6.43 -6.20 15.29
C ARG A 156 -5.42 -6.55 14.20
N TRP A 157 -4.22 -6.93 14.65
CA TRP A 157 -3.10 -7.34 13.80
C TRP A 157 -3.37 -8.60 12.93
N SER A 158 -4.37 -9.41 13.32
CA SER A 158 -4.79 -10.63 12.62
C SER A 158 -5.84 -10.39 11.53
N GLU A 159 -6.35 -9.17 11.37
CA GLU A 159 -7.32 -8.82 10.33
C GLU A 159 -6.58 -8.27 9.10
N GLU A 160 -6.77 -8.91 7.95
CA GLU A 160 -6.30 -8.38 6.69
C GLU A 160 -7.19 -7.20 6.28
N PRO A 161 -6.61 -6.03 5.92
CA PRO A 161 -7.39 -4.94 5.37
C PRO A 161 -8.09 -5.41 4.10
N GLN A 162 -9.43 -5.41 4.11
CA GLN A 162 -10.22 -5.78 2.94
C GLN A 162 -10.17 -4.65 1.91
N LEU A 163 -9.52 -4.88 0.79
CA LEU A 163 -9.69 -4.04 -0.39
C LEU A 163 -10.88 -4.53 -1.18
N SER A 164 -11.77 -3.61 -1.49
CA SER A 164 -12.81 -3.86 -2.47
C SER A 164 -12.34 -3.39 -3.86
N ALA A 165 -13.08 -3.80 -4.89
CA ALA A 165 -12.91 -3.22 -6.23
C ALA A 165 -13.03 -1.67 -6.21
N ILE A 166 -13.78 -1.11 -5.25
CA ILE A 166 -13.92 0.34 -5.06
C ILE A 166 -12.56 0.96 -4.67
N SER A 167 -11.78 0.31 -3.80
CA SER A 167 -10.47 0.83 -3.39
C SER A 167 -9.49 0.88 -4.56
N ILE A 168 -9.43 -0.16 -5.40
CA ILE A 168 -8.57 -0.19 -6.59
C ILE A 168 -9.04 0.84 -7.63
N TYR A 169 -10.34 0.94 -7.86
CA TYR A 169 -10.91 1.90 -8.80
C TYR A 169 -10.66 3.35 -8.36
N THR A 170 -10.84 3.64 -7.08
CA THR A 170 -10.55 4.96 -6.50
C THR A 170 -9.06 5.27 -6.57
N ALA A 171 -8.18 4.30 -6.34
CA ALA A 171 -6.73 4.49 -6.50
C ALA A 171 -6.38 4.89 -7.93
N TYR A 172 -7.00 4.22 -8.90
CA TYR A 172 -6.81 4.54 -10.31
C TYR A 172 -7.26 5.96 -10.65
N ARG A 173 -8.40 6.41 -10.12
CA ARG A 173 -8.89 7.77 -10.37
C ARG A 173 -7.98 8.83 -9.76
N ILE A 174 -7.51 8.62 -8.54
CA ILE A 174 -6.57 9.52 -7.86
C ILE A 174 -5.25 9.57 -8.63
N ALA A 175 -4.69 8.39 -8.95
CA ALA A 175 -3.46 8.28 -9.72
C ALA A 175 -3.59 8.96 -11.08
N PHE A 176 -4.70 8.74 -11.79
CA PHE A 176 -4.96 9.39 -13.08
C PHE A 176 -5.05 10.91 -12.96
N GLN A 177 -5.76 11.45 -11.96
CA GLN A 177 -5.83 12.89 -11.74
C GLN A 177 -4.43 13.49 -11.46
N GLY A 178 -3.62 12.82 -10.65
CA GLY A 178 -2.25 13.22 -10.37
C GLY A 178 -1.34 13.13 -11.60
N CYS A 179 -1.46 12.04 -12.36
CA CYS A 179 -0.72 11.82 -13.59
C CYS A 179 -1.11 12.81 -14.69
N LEU A 180 -2.36 13.26 -14.78
CA LEU A 180 -2.76 14.33 -15.71
C LEU A 180 -1.99 15.62 -15.44
N THR A 181 -1.81 15.98 -14.16
CA THR A 181 -1.01 17.13 -13.77
C THR A 181 0.47 16.90 -14.09
N ALA A 182 0.99 15.69 -13.86
CA ALA A 182 2.37 15.34 -14.12
C ALA A 182 2.72 15.31 -15.62
N THR A 183 1.81 14.82 -16.47
CA THR A 183 2.01 14.73 -17.92
C THR A 183 1.56 16.00 -18.66
N ALA A 184 0.95 16.96 -17.97
CA ALA A 184 0.61 18.26 -18.54
C ALA A 184 1.86 19.02 -19.01
N ASN A 185 2.97 18.86 -18.28
CA ASN A 185 4.22 19.57 -18.46
C ASN A 185 5.32 18.58 -18.88
N GLY A 186 5.78 18.68 -20.12
CA GLY A 186 6.84 17.82 -20.66
C GLY A 186 6.70 17.67 -22.17
N ALA A 187 7.76 17.98 -22.91
CA ALA A 187 7.77 17.88 -24.37
C ALA A 187 7.51 16.42 -24.81
N GLN A 188 8.00 15.44 -24.06
CA GLN A 188 7.80 14.02 -24.34
C GLN A 188 6.34 13.57 -24.29
N TYR A 189 5.48 14.28 -23.54
CA TYR A 189 4.07 13.90 -23.39
C TYR A 189 3.17 14.53 -24.46
N THR A 190 3.71 15.41 -25.30
CA THR A 190 2.98 16.04 -26.41
C THR A 190 2.85 15.12 -27.62
N SER A 191 3.72 14.13 -27.75
CA SER A 191 3.68 13.13 -28.82
C SER A 191 3.03 11.84 -28.34
N VAL A 192 2.43 11.11 -29.27
CA VAL A 192 1.88 9.78 -29.01
C VAL A 192 3.02 8.84 -28.57
N PRO A 193 2.79 7.94 -27.60
CA PRO A 193 3.81 6.97 -27.20
C PRO A 193 4.34 6.17 -28.39
N SER A 194 5.65 5.91 -28.37
CA SER A 194 6.34 4.96 -29.23
C SER A 194 7.05 3.94 -28.35
N ASN A 195 7.50 2.80 -28.88
CA ASN A 195 8.17 1.78 -28.06
C ASN A 195 9.36 2.36 -27.27
N THR A 196 10.21 3.18 -27.91
CA THR A 196 11.40 3.76 -27.27
C THR A 196 11.05 4.80 -26.20
N THR A 197 10.07 5.67 -26.48
CA THR A 197 9.65 6.68 -25.50
C THR A 197 8.90 6.04 -24.34
N ALA A 198 8.02 5.08 -24.63
CA ALA A 198 7.28 4.34 -23.61
C ALA A 198 8.21 3.55 -22.70
N GLU A 199 9.22 2.87 -23.25
CA GLU A 199 10.21 2.12 -22.47
C GLU A 199 10.95 3.04 -21.49
N THR A 200 11.39 4.21 -21.97
CA THR A 200 12.12 5.19 -21.17
C THR A 200 11.26 5.72 -20.01
N GLU A 201 10.04 6.16 -20.31
CA GLU A 201 9.12 6.70 -19.29
C GLU A 201 8.64 5.63 -18.31
N CYS A 202 8.29 4.44 -18.79
CA CYS A 202 7.88 3.31 -17.94
C CYS A 202 8.98 2.93 -16.95
N ARG A 203 10.23 2.82 -17.39
CA ARG A 203 11.37 2.57 -16.49
C ARG A 203 11.55 3.68 -15.48
N SER A 204 11.48 4.93 -15.92
CA SER A 204 11.62 6.10 -15.04
C SER A 204 10.55 6.09 -13.94
N TRP A 205 9.28 5.89 -14.31
CA TRP A 205 8.17 5.79 -13.38
C TRP A 205 8.30 4.60 -12.43
N MET A 206 8.59 3.41 -12.92
CA MET A 206 8.76 2.24 -12.05
C MET A 206 9.87 2.45 -11.01
N LYS A 207 11.02 2.97 -11.43
CA LYS A 207 12.13 3.28 -10.51
C LYS A 207 11.73 4.30 -9.46
N LYS A 208 11.02 5.37 -9.86
CA LYS A 208 10.60 6.43 -8.95
C LYS A 208 9.46 6.00 -8.02
N PHE A 209 8.45 5.34 -8.58
CA PHE A 209 7.20 5.03 -7.89
C PHE A 209 7.43 3.89 -6.92
N TRP A 210 8.09 2.84 -7.38
CA TRP A 210 8.36 1.64 -6.57
C TRP A 210 9.64 1.77 -5.74
N SER A 211 10.38 2.87 -5.91
CA SER A 211 11.67 3.10 -5.24
C SER A 211 12.71 1.99 -5.49
N ARG A 212 12.62 1.29 -6.63
CA ARG A 212 13.52 0.20 -7.03
C ARG A 212 14.52 0.73 -8.04
N GLN A 213 15.79 0.90 -7.66
CA GLN A 213 16.79 1.50 -8.56
C GLN A 213 17.36 0.50 -9.58
N THR A 214 17.46 -0.79 -9.22
CA THR A 214 18.14 -1.84 -10.01
C THR A 214 17.23 -2.98 -10.47
N ASP A 215 16.06 -3.17 -9.85
CA ASP A 215 15.34 -4.45 -9.93
C ASP A 215 14.10 -4.41 -10.83
N VAL A 216 14.02 -3.44 -11.74
CA VAL A 216 12.92 -3.35 -12.71
C VAL A 216 13.22 -4.31 -13.86
N SER A 217 12.50 -5.44 -13.89
CA SER A 217 12.67 -6.46 -14.91
C SER A 217 12.17 -5.99 -16.28
N GLN A 218 12.69 -6.59 -17.35
CA GLN A 218 12.23 -6.27 -18.71
C GLN A 218 10.73 -6.57 -18.90
N ALA A 219 10.26 -7.68 -18.31
CA ALA A 219 8.87 -8.10 -18.43
C ALA A 219 7.89 -7.06 -17.83
N GLU A 220 8.26 -6.42 -16.71
CA GLU A 220 7.46 -5.34 -16.12
C GLU A 220 7.41 -4.11 -17.04
N VAL A 221 8.55 -3.75 -17.63
CA VAL A 221 8.63 -2.62 -18.57
C VAL A 221 7.80 -2.89 -19.81
N ASP A 222 7.89 -4.09 -20.39
CA ASP A 222 7.12 -4.49 -21.56
C ASP A 222 5.61 -4.46 -21.29
N ALA A 223 5.19 -4.84 -20.07
CA ALA A 223 3.79 -4.73 -19.66
C ALA A 223 3.31 -3.27 -19.61
N CYS A 224 4.12 -2.34 -19.10
CA CYS A 224 3.81 -0.92 -19.13
C CYS A 224 3.81 -0.35 -20.55
N VAL A 225 4.77 -0.75 -21.39
CA VAL A 225 4.81 -0.36 -22.81
C VAL A 225 3.56 -0.83 -23.54
N LYS A 226 3.07 -2.04 -23.25
CA LYS A 226 1.79 -2.54 -23.80
C LYS A 226 0.63 -1.62 -23.43
N VAL A 227 0.55 -1.13 -22.19
CA VAL A 227 -0.51 -0.17 -21.79
C VAL A 227 -0.42 1.11 -22.62
N ALA A 228 0.79 1.65 -22.78
CA ALA A 228 1.03 2.88 -23.55
C ALA A 228 0.71 2.73 -25.05
N MET A 229 1.01 1.56 -25.62
CA MET A 229 0.95 1.34 -27.07
C MET A 229 -0.34 0.69 -27.55
N VAL A 230 -1.01 -0.10 -26.70
CA VAL A 230 -2.14 -0.96 -27.09
C VAL A 230 -3.40 -0.56 -26.33
N ASP A 231 -3.35 -0.56 -25.00
CA ASP A 231 -4.56 -0.47 -24.18
C ASP A 231 -5.16 0.94 -24.14
N THR A 232 -4.33 1.97 -24.37
CA THR A 232 -4.72 3.39 -24.38
C THR A 232 -5.02 3.95 -25.77
N THR A 233 -5.03 3.11 -26.81
CA THR A 233 -5.22 3.52 -28.21
C THR A 233 -6.56 4.20 -28.51
N LYS A 234 -7.59 3.97 -27.68
CA LYS A 234 -8.90 4.63 -27.78
C LYS A 234 -8.88 6.11 -27.39
N GLU A 235 -7.94 6.52 -26.54
CA GLU A 235 -7.77 7.93 -26.18
C GLU A 235 -7.05 8.65 -27.33
N THR A 236 -7.49 9.83 -27.73
CA THR A 236 -6.86 10.56 -28.84
C THR A 236 -5.86 11.61 -28.37
N ASP A 237 -6.00 12.10 -27.15
CA ASP A 237 -5.08 13.07 -26.55
C ASP A 237 -3.79 12.38 -26.07
N PRO A 238 -2.62 12.70 -26.63
CA PRO A 238 -1.35 12.11 -26.23
C PRO A 238 -1.06 12.27 -24.72
N LYS A 239 -1.39 13.43 -24.13
CA LYS A 239 -1.13 13.68 -22.71
C LYS A 239 -1.97 12.78 -21.81
N ARG A 240 -3.22 12.51 -22.22
CA ARG A 240 -4.11 11.59 -21.52
C ARG A 240 -3.68 10.15 -21.69
N ARG A 241 -3.16 9.74 -22.85
CA ARG A 241 -2.54 8.40 -23.02
C ARG A 241 -1.40 8.18 -22.04
N TRP A 242 -0.51 9.17 -21.94
CA TRP A 242 0.57 9.13 -20.96
C TRP A 242 0.06 9.12 -19.52
N ALA A 243 -0.99 9.88 -19.22
CA ALA A 243 -1.60 9.88 -17.89
C ALA A 243 -2.21 8.52 -17.51
N TYR A 244 -2.88 7.84 -18.44
CA TYR A 244 -3.39 6.48 -18.23
C TYR A 244 -2.27 5.47 -18.01
N THR A 245 -1.17 5.60 -18.76
CA THR A 245 0.02 4.75 -18.59
C THR A 245 0.65 4.97 -17.21
N CYS A 246 0.91 6.23 -16.84
CA CYS A 246 1.42 6.63 -15.54
C CYS A 246 0.53 6.11 -14.39
N ALA A 247 -0.79 6.26 -14.52
CA ALA A 247 -1.76 5.80 -13.53
C ALA A 247 -1.74 4.28 -13.36
N SER A 248 -1.50 3.54 -14.46
CA SER A 248 -1.39 2.08 -14.42
C SER A 248 -0.14 1.63 -13.66
N VAL A 249 0.98 2.36 -13.77
CA VAL A 249 2.18 2.09 -12.95
C VAL A 249 1.92 2.46 -11.48
N LEU A 250 1.26 3.58 -11.19
CA LEU A 250 0.92 3.98 -9.82
C LEU A 250 -0.14 3.11 -9.15
N THR A 251 -0.94 2.36 -9.89
CA THR A 251 -1.92 1.44 -9.31
C THR A 251 -1.46 -0.01 -9.29
N SER A 252 -0.26 -0.28 -9.80
CA SER A 252 0.36 -1.59 -9.69
C SER A 252 0.75 -1.91 -8.24
N ALA A 253 0.91 -3.21 -7.95
CA ALA A 253 1.33 -3.67 -6.64
C ALA A 253 2.63 -3.02 -6.17
N GLY A 254 3.59 -2.78 -7.08
CA GLY A 254 4.88 -2.15 -6.75
C GLY A 254 4.77 -0.75 -6.12
N PHE A 255 3.64 -0.06 -6.30
CA PHE A 255 3.36 1.19 -5.57
C PHE A 255 2.31 1.03 -4.48
N MET A 256 1.24 0.28 -4.75
CA MET A 256 0.09 0.20 -3.85
C MET A 256 0.36 -0.66 -2.62
N THR A 257 1.36 -1.53 -2.62
CA THR A 257 1.74 -2.34 -1.45
C THR A 257 3.04 -1.85 -0.83
N TYR A 258 3.25 -2.24 0.43
CA TYR A 258 4.59 -2.26 1.04
C TYR A 258 5.48 -3.34 0.41
#